data_AF-A0A4V2WUZ5-F1
#
_entry.id   AF-A0A4V2WUZ5-F1
#
_cell.length_a   1.000
_cell.length_b   1.000
_cell.length_c   1.000
_cell.angle_alpha   90.00
_cell.angle_beta   90.00
_cell.angle_gamma   90.00
#
_symmetry.space_group_name_H-M   'P 1'
#
loop_
_entity.id
_entity.type
_entity.pdbx_description
1 polymer ?
#
loop_
_entity_poly.entity_id
_entity_poly.type
_entity_poly.pdbx_seq_one_letter_code
_entity_poly.pdbx_strand_id
1 'polypeptide(L)'
;MRRMQRPVQLGRRGKNLPPLPARRRRSDGIMGVEFMMNNDNSITVETLLYGYIAENAHSSRFSAVSNKLFKESGVNAMIIPMNIRPDDVAFTISQMRSSKLSGAVIANEYQEEAYTLLDGATDAAKVQGYCDLIRIEEGKLIGDLITPSALERYADAFDEDVALMAATRYFYDLITEEKRQ
;
A
#
# COMPACT_ATOMS: atom_id res chain seq x y z
N MET A 1 -29.73 -50.04 7.54
CA MET A 1 -28.46 -49.72 8.24
C MET A 1 -27.72 -48.64 7.46
N ARG A 2 -27.85 -47.37 7.85
CA ARG A 2 -27.09 -46.25 7.27
C ARG A 2 -25.79 -46.10 8.06
N ARG A 3 -24.63 -46.23 7.40
CA ARG A 3 -23.32 -45.98 8.00
C ARG A 3 -23.17 -44.47 8.22
N MET A 4 -23.17 -44.04 9.48
CA MET A 4 -22.71 -42.72 9.90
C MET A 4 -21.21 -42.60 9.59
N GLN A 5 -20.85 -41.70 8.67
CA GLN A 5 -19.45 -41.26 8.52
C GLN A 5 -19.14 -40.27 9.66
N ARG A 6 -18.03 -40.51 10.35
CA ARG A 6 -17.52 -39.63 11.41
C ARG A 6 -16.96 -38.35 10.79
N PRO A 7 -17.09 -37.18 11.43
CA PRO A 7 -16.49 -35.96 10.92
C PRO A 7 -14.95 -36.03 11.00
N VAL A 8 -14.30 -35.61 9.92
CA VAL A 8 -12.83 -35.49 9.82
C VAL A 8 -12.39 -34.34 10.72
N GLN A 9 -11.57 -34.67 11.72
CA GLN A 9 -10.94 -33.68 12.59
C GLN A 9 -9.83 -32.97 11.81
N LEU A 10 -10.10 -31.76 11.33
CA LEU A 10 -9.10 -30.89 10.73
C LEU A 10 -8.12 -30.44 11.84
N GLY A 11 -6.92 -31.01 11.83
CA GLY A 11 -5.85 -30.65 12.75
C GLY A 11 -5.52 -29.16 12.62
N ARG A 12 -5.64 -28.41 13.73
CA ARG A 12 -5.13 -27.05 13.85
C ARG A 12 -3.60 -27.08 13.69
N ARG A 13 -3.10 -26.91 12.47
CA ARG A 13 -1.68 -26.58 12.25
C ARG A 13 -1.47 -25.16 12.75
N GLY A 14 -0.53 -25.00 13.68
CA GLY A 14 -0.11 -23.70 14.18
C GLY A 14 0.29 -22.80 13.02
N LYS A 15 -0.32 -21.61 12.96
CA LYS A 15 -0.03 -20.56 11.99
C LYS A 15 1.36 -19.99 12.26
N ASN A 16 2.39 -20.52 11.59
CA ASN A 16 3.64 -19.79 11.46
C ASN A 16 3.49 -18.83 10.29
N LEU A 17 3.01 -17.61 10.57
CA LEU A 17 3.19 -16.51 9.62
C LEU A 17 4.70 -16.40 9.30
N PRO A 18 5.08 -16.10 8.05
CA PRO A 18 6.46 -15.73 7.78
C PRO A 18 6.83 -14.56 8.69
N PRO A 19 8.02 -14.58 9.32
CA PRO A 19 8.43 -13.49 10.19
C PRO A 19 8.40 -12.20 9.38
N LEU A 20 7.85 -11.14 9.99
CA LEU A 20 8.09 -9.78 9.50
C LEU A 20 9.59 -9.63 9.26
N PRO A 21 10.02 -8.99 8.15
CA PRO A 21 11.44 -8.84 7.85
C PRO A 21 12.15 -8.31 9.10
N ALA A 22 13.20 -9.02 9.52
CA ALA A 22 13.93 -8.70 10.73
C ALA A 22 14.31 -7.21 10.72
N ARG A 23 14.01 -6.50 11.81
CA ARG A 23 14.49 -5.12 12.03
C ARG A 23 15.98 -5.13 11.72
N ARG A 24 16.39 -4.45 10.65
CA ARG A 24 17.82 -4.23 10.38
C ARG A 24 18.38 -3.48 11.59
N ARG A 25 19.11 -4.18 12.46
CA ARG A 25 20.04 -3.52 13.37
C ARG A 25 21.09 -2.88 12.47
N ARG A 26 21.03 -1.55 12.31
CA ARG A 26 22.14 -0.85 11.67
C ARG A 26 23.25 -0.69 12.70
N SER A 27 24.41 -1.15 12.27
CA SER A 27 25.72 -1.07 12.90
C SER A 27 26.11 0.37 13.22
N ASP A 28 26.87 0.51 14.29
CA ASP A 28 27.48 1.74 14.76
C ASP A 28 28.26 2.48 13.66
N GLY A 29 28.11 3.81 13.63
CA GLY A 29 29.15 4.73 13.20
C GLY A 29 29.11 5.24 11.75
N ILE A 30 28.24 6.20 11.45
CA ILE A 30 28.63 7.49 10.83
C ILE A 30 27.82 8.59 11.52
N MET A 31 28.53 9.50 12.17
CA MET A 31 27.99 10.64 12.92
C MET A 31 27.43 11.67 11.94
N GLY A 32 26.15 12.03 12.06
CA GLY A 32 25.61 13.25 11.46
C GLY A 32 24.43 13.15 10.50
N VAL A 33 23.53 12.17 10.62
CA VAL A 33 22.09 12.35 10.30
C VAL A 33 21.31 11.39 11.20
N GLU A 34 20.85 11.87 12.35
CA GLU A 34 19.86 11.13 13.13
C GLU A 34 18.56 11.18 12.33
N PHE A 35 18.16 10.06 11.71
CA PHE A 35 16.89 9.98 10.99
C PHE A 35 15.78 10.27 11.99
N MET A 36 15.28 11.50 11.96
CA MET A 36 14.31 12.02 12.92
C MET A 36 13.06 11.15 12.85
N MET A 37 12.76 10.43 13.92
CA MET A 37 11.58 9.55 13.99
C MET A 37 10.36 10.38 14.40
N ASN A 38 9.21 10.13 13.78
CA ASN A 38 7.95 10.76 14.20
C ASN A 38 7.31 10.07 15.43
N ASN A 39 8.05 10.03 16.54
CA ASN A 39 7.59 9.36 17.77
C ASN A 39 6.64 10.22 18.61
N ASP A 40 6.73 11.54 18.48
CA ASP A 40 5.96 12.54 19.20
C ASP A 40 4.74 13.06 18.42
N ASN A 41 4.45 12.47 17.26
CA ASN A 41 3.40 12.93 16.33
C ASN A 41 3.67 14.36 15.79
N SER A 42 4.91 14.84 15.80
CA SER A 42 5.31 16.09 15.15
C SER A 42 5.52 15.90 13.64
N ILE A 43 5.37 16.98 12.87
CA ILE A 43 5.69 16.98 11.44
C ILE A 43 6.90 17.88 11.27
N THR A 44 7.96 17.32 10.69
CA THR A 44 9.23 18.00 10.41
C THR A 44 9.42 18.14 8.90
N VAL A 45 10.43 18.90 8.46
CA VAL A 45 10.73 19.07 7.03
C VAL A 45 11.16 17.75 6.39
N GLU A 46 11.73 16.85 7.19
CA GLU A 46 12.20 15.53 6.80
C GLU A 46 11.08 14.49 6.76
N THR A 47 9.89 14.79 7.31
CA THR A 47 8.76 13.86 7.34
C THR A 47 8.17 13.69 5.94
N LEU A 48 8.13 12.45 5.45
CA LEU A 48 7.44 12.13 4.21
C LEU A 48 5.93 12.27 4.42
N LEU A 49 5.28 13.11 3.61
CA LEU A 49 3.86 13.42 3.78
C LEU A 49 3.04 12.85 2.62
N TYR A 50 2.12 11.95 2.91
CA TYR A 50 1.25 11.32 1.94
C TYR A 50 -0.21 11.79 2.11
N GLY A 51 -0.94 11.88 1.00
CA GLY A 51 -2.40 12.00 1.03
C GLY A 51 -3.09 10.62 1.01
N TYR A 52 -4.26 10.50 1.61
CA TYR A 52 -5.25 9.47 1.25
C TYR A 52 -6.43 10.19 0.60
N ILE A 53 -6.51 10.14 -0.72
CA ILE A 53 -7.49 10.86 -1.53
C ILE A 53 -8.69 9.95 -1.78
N ALA A 54 -9.85 10.39 -1.30
CA ALA A 54 -11.13 9.70 -1.46
C ALA A 54 -12.27 10.72 -1.36
N GLU A 55 -13.48 10.35 -1.78
CA GLU A 55 -14.64 11.25 -1.59
C GLU A 55 -14.89 11.48 -0.09
N ASN A 56 -14.74 10.40 0.69
CA ASN A 56 -15.01 10.35 2.13
C ASN A 56 -13.81 9.84 2.94
N ALA A 57 -12.62 10.38 2.68
CA ALA A 57 -11.36 9.93 3.30
C ALA A 57 -11.37 9.93 4.84
N HIS A 58 -11.96 10.94 5.49
CA HIS A 58 -12.04 11.05 6.95
C HIS A 58 -12.83 9.92 7.62
N SER A 59 -13.78 9.30 6.91
CA SER A 59 -14.58 8.18 7.42
C SER A 59 -13.80 6.86 7.40
N SER A 60 -12.71 6.81 6.64
CA SER A 60 -11.86 5.63 6.54
C SER A 60 -10.86 5.55 7.70
N ARG A 61 -10.63 4.34 8.20
CA ARG A 61 -9.56 4.06 9.16
C ARG A 61 -8.18 3.96 8.51
N PHE A 62 -8.09 4.05 7.18
CA PHE A 62 -6.86 3.83 6.42
C PHE A 62 -5.71 4.71 6.94
N SER A 63 -5.89 6.03 7.01
CA SER A 63 -4.84 6.93 7.46
C SER A 63 -4.39 6.65 8.91
N ALA A 64 -5.35 6.36 9.80
CA ALA A 64 -5.05 6.04 11.20
C ALA A 64 -4.24 4.73 11.34
N VAL A 65 -4.62 3.69 10.59
CA VAL A 65 -3.91 2.40 10.57
C VAL A 65 -2.52 2.56 9.96
N SER A 66 -2.41 3.24 8.82
CA SER A 66 -1.13 3.49 8.14
C SER A 66 -0.16 4.30 9.01
N ASN A 67 -0.62 5.38 9.65
CA ASN A 67 0.21 6.16 10.58
C ASN A 67 0.69 5.34 11.78
N LYS A 68 -0.18 4.46 12.32
CA LYS A 68 0.22 3.53 13.38
C LYS A 68 1.32 2.58 12.88
N LEU A 69 1.18 2.02 11.68
CA LEU A 69 2.18 1.12 11.09
C LEU A 69 3.50 1.84 10.80
N PHE A 70 3.47 3.08 10.31
CA PHE A 70 4.68 3.89 10.14
C PHE A 70 5.42 4.08 11.47
N LYS A 71 4.68 4.43 12.53
CA LYS A 71 5.24 4.60 13.87
C LYS A 71 5.85 3.31 14.41
N GLU A 72 5.13 2.20 14.36
CA GLU A 72 5.62 0.88 14.83
C GLU A 72 6.85 0.39 14.05
N SER A 73 6.95 0.78 12.78
CA SER A 73 8.05 0.45 11.87
C SER A 73 9.22 1.44 11.92
N GLY A 74 9.10 2.55 12.67
CA GLY A 74 10.13 3.59 12.73
C GLY A 74 10.31 4.37 11.42
N VAL A 75 9.26 4.47 10.61
CA VAL A 75 9.26 5.22 9.34
C VAL A 75 8.85 6.67 9.62
N ASN A 76 9.67 7.65 9.24
CA ASN A 76 9.34 9.08 9.34
C ASN A 76 8.39 9.50 8.22
N ALA A 77 7.15 8.98 8.28
CA ALA A 77 6.10 9.29 7.32
C ALA A 77 4.78 9.55 8.04
N MET A 78 3.94 10.37 7.43
CA MET A 78 2.57 10.59 7.84
C MET A 78 1.66 10.56 6.61
N ILE A 79 0.48 9.99 6.75
CA ILE A 79 -0.59 10.06 5.77
C ILE A 79 -1.78 10.84 6.33
N ILE A 80 -2.30 11.79 5.56
CA ILE A 80 -3.45 12.62 5.92
C ILE A 80 -4.68 12.24 5.09
N PRO A 81 -5.86 12.07 5.68
CA PRO A 81 -7.09 11.90 4.90
C PRO A 81 -7.42 13.22 4.17
N MET A 82 -7.75 13.12 2.89
CA MET A 82 -8.12 14.25 2.02
C MET A 82 -9.47 13.95 1.37
N ASN A 83 -10.54 14.58 1.86
CA ASN A 83 -11.85 14.51 1.21
C ASN A 83 -11.82 15.41 -0.03
N ILE A 84 -11.87 14.80 -1.21
CA ILE A 84 -11.87 15.50 -2.50
C ILE A 84 -13.16 15.14 -3.22
N ARG A 85 -13.86 16.12 -3.79
CA ARG A 85 -15.07 15.85 -4.57
C ARG A 85 -14.69 15.22 -5.91
N PRO A 86 -15.58 14.42 -6.54
CA PRO A 86 -15.33 13.89 -7.87
C PRO A 86 -14.90 14.95 -8.88
N ASP A 87 -15.59 16.09 -8.93
CA ASP A 87 -15.27 17.18 -9.89
C ASP A 87 -13.91 17.87 -9.63
N ASP A 88 -13.36 17.74 -8.41
CA ASP A 88 -12.12 18.38 -8.00
C ASP A 88 -10.91 17.43 -8.06
N VAL A 89 -11.13 16.12 -8.31
CA VAL A 89 -10.08 15.11 -8.12
C VAL A 89 -8.98 15.21 -9.16
N ALA A 90 -9.31 15.34 -10.45
CA ALA A 90 -8.30 15.55 -11.49
C ALA A 90 -7.45 16.80 -11.23
N PHE A 91 -8.10 17.90 -10.84
CA PHE A 91 -7.38 19.13 -10.51
C PHE A 91 -6.45 18.90 -9.31
N THR A 92 -6.96 18.31 -8.23
CA THR A 92 -6.16 18.02 -7.02
C THR A 92 -4.95 17.16 -7.33
N ILE A 93 -5.14 16.04 -8.05
CA ILE A 93 -4.06 15.13 -8.43
C ILE A 93 -3.05 15.84 -9.33
N SER A 94 -3.51 16.60 -10.34
CA SER A 94 -2.62 17.30 -11.26
C SER A 94 -1.64 18.25 -10.55
N GLN A 95 -2.12 18.96 -9.52
CA GLN A 95 -1.35 19.93 -8.76
C GLN A 95 -0.37 19.30 -7.77
N MET A 96 -0.48 18.00 -7.50
CA MET A 96 0.43 17.31 -6.59
C MET A 96 1.91 17.45 -6.99
N ARG A 97 2.21 17.57 -8.29
CA ARG A 97 3.57 17.79 -8.84
C ARG A 97 4.32 18.95 -8.17
N SER A 98 3.59 20.00 -7.83
CA SER A 98 4.12 21.24 -7.23
C SER A 98 3.87 21.33 -5.72
N SER A 99 3.28 20.30 -5.14
CA SER A 99 2.92 20.27 -3.71
C SER A 99 4.13 19.91 -2.83
N LYS A 100 3.90 19.91 -1.51
CA LYS A 100 4.87 19.38 -0.52
C LYS A 100 4.61 17.93 -0.14
N LEU A 101 3.65 17.27 -0.79
CA LEU A 101 3.42 15.84 -0.60
C LEU A 101 4.58 15.05 -1.20
N SER A 102 4.86 13.89 -0.62
CA SER A 102 5.70 12.83 -1.17
C SER A 102 4.90 11.90 -2.10
N GLY A 103 3.57 11.91 -1.97
CA GLY A 103 2.67 11.09 -2.79
C GLY A 103 1.24 11.06 -2.24
N ALA A 104 0.41 10.18 -2.79
CA ALA A 104 -0.92 9.91 -2.28
C ALA A 104 -1.35 8.47 -2.56
N VAL A 105 -2.10 7.88 -1.63
CA VAL A 105 -2.90 6.68 -1.86
C VAL A 105 -4.28 7.11 -2.37
N ILE A 106 -4.76 6.44 -3.42
CA ILE A 106 -5.98 6.79 -4.14
C ILE A 106 -7.05 5.73 -3.87
N ALA A 107 -8.20 6.15 -3.34
CA ALA A 107 -9.35 5.28 -3.14
C ALA A 107 -9.97 4.84 -4.47
N ASN A 108 -10.65 3.69 -4.44
CA ASN A 108 -11.08 2.95 -5.63
C ASN A 108 -11.83 3.81 -6.65
N GLU A 109 -12.71 4.70 -6.19
CA GLU A 109 -13.53 5.58 -7.02
C GLU A 109 -12.73 6.55 -7.91
N TYR A 110 -11.43 6.75 -7.65
CA TYR A 110 -10.58 7.71 -8.36
C TYR A 110 -9.36 7.07 -9.05
N GLN A 111 -9.19 5.74 -8.99
CA GLN A 111 -7.95 5.08 -9.44
C GLN A 111 -7.72 5.15 -10.95
N GLU A 112 -8.79 5.03 -11.74
CA GLU A 112 -8.71 5.16 -13.21
C GLU A 112 -8.41 6.60 -13.61
N GLU A 113 -9.12 7.58 -13.04
CA GLU A 113 -8.90 9.00 -13.32
C GLU A 113 -7.48 9.43 -12.92
N ALA A 114 -7.02 9.00 -11.74
CA ALA A 114 -5.65 9.20 -11.27
C ALA A 114 -4.62 8.67 -12.27
N TYR A 115 -4.85 7.48 -12.82
CA TYR A 115 -3.95 6.84 -13.78
C TYR A 115 -3.80 7.65 -15.07
N THR A 116 -4.87 8.30 -15.54
CA THR A 116 -4.79 9.15 -16.75
C THR A 116 -3.91 10.39 -16.59
N LEU A 117 -3.60 10.78 -15.35
CA LEU A 117 -2.87 12.02 -15.02
C LEU A 117 -1.38 11.79 -14.75
N LEU A 118 -0.92 10.53 -14.79
CA LEU A 118 0.45 10.16 -14.47
C LEU A 118 1.45 10.57 -15.56
N ASP A 119 2.67 10.88 -15.16
CA ASP A 119 3.81 11.04 -16.08
C ASP A 119 4.50 9.70 -16.37
N GLY A 120 4.31 8.71 -15.48
CA GLY A 120 4.82 7.36 -15.61
C GLY A 120 4.12 6.41 -14.65
N ALA A 121 4.22 5.10 -14.89
CA ALA A 121 3.62 4.08 -14.06
C ALA A 121 4.49 2.82 -14.02
N THR A 122 4.36 2.02 -12.96
CA THR A 122 4.92 0.68 -12.92
C THR A 122 4.23 -0.24 -13.92
N ASP A 123 4.88 -1.33 -14.32
CA ASP A 123 4.28 -2.26 -15.29
C ASP A 123 3.00 -2.89 -14.75
N ALA A 124 2.91 -3.13 -13.43
CA ALA A 124 1.69 -3.57 -12.77
C ALA A 124 0.52 -2.59 -13.00
N ALA A 125 0.74 -1.29 -12.78
CA ALA A 125 -0.27 -0.26 -13.03
C ALA A 125 -0.60 -0.13 -14.53
N LYS A 126 0.40 -0.25 -15.43
CA LYS A 126 0.18 -0.20 -16.88
C LYS A 126 -0.71 -1.34 -17.39
N VAL A 127 -0.44 -2.56 -16.93
CA VAL A 127 -1.20 -3.76 -17.32
C VAL A 127 -2.66 -3.65 -16.86
N GLN A 128 -2.88 -3.07 -15.67
CA GLN A 128 -4.21 -2.96 -15.09
C GLN A 128 -5.00 -1.73 -15.56
N GLY A 129 -4.32 -0.68 -16.01
CA GLY A 129 -4.96 0.56 -16.46
C GLY A 129 -5.49 1.45 -15.32
N TYR A 130 -5.04 1.23 -14.09
CA TYR A 130 -5.35 2.07 -12.93
C TYR A 130 -4.16 2.12 -11.95
N CYS A 131 -4.17 3.08 -11.02
CA CYS A 131 -3.19 3.14 -9.93
C CYS A 131 -3.86 3.46 -8.58
N ASP A 132 -3.36 2.89 -7.49
CA ASP A 132 -3.83 3.16 -6.12
C ASP A 132 -2.77 3.87 -5.26
N LEU A 133 -1.57 4.07 -5.79
CA LEU A 133 -0.50 4.87 -5.22
C LEU A 133 0.07 5.81 -6.29
N ILE A 134 0.26 7.06 -5.93
CA ILE A 134 1.04 8.05 -6.68
C ILE A 134 2.24 8.44 -5.83
N ARG A 135 3.45 8.38 -6.40
CA ARG A 135 4.67 8.98 -5.86
C ARG A 135 5.01 10.24 -6.64
N ILE A 136 5.50 11.25 -5.93
CA ILE A 136 6.00 12.48 -6.55
C ILE A 136 7.53 12.39 -6.62
N GLU A 137 8.07 12.30 -7.83
CA GLU A 137 9.50 12.14 -8.07
C GLU A 137 9.96 13.26 -9.00
N GLU A 138 10.77 14.20 -8.48
CA GLU A 138 11.27 15.35 -9.24
C GLU A 138 10.15 16.13 -9.96
N GLY A 139 9.00 16.28 -9.30
CA GLY A 139 7.84 16.97 -9.87
C GLY A 139 7.03 16.15 -10.88
N LYS A 140 7.32 14.85 -11.01
CA LYS A 140 6.54 13.91 -11.83
C LYS A 140 5.65 13.01 -10.97
N LEU A 141 4.48 12.66 -11.47
CA LEU A 141 3.56 11.71 -10.86
C LEU A 141 3.84 10.30 -11.39
N ILE A 142 4.33 9.43 -10.52
CA ILE A 142 4.65 8.04 -10.82
C ILE A 142 3.64 7.12 -10.12
N GLY A 143 2.82 6.43 -10.90
CA GLY A 143 1.76 5.55 -10.38
C GLY A 143 2.22 4.11 -10.12
N ASP A 144 1.60 3.48 -9.13
CA ASP A 144 1.85 2.10 -8.74
C ASP A 144 0.60 1.45 -8.11
N LEU A 145 0.68 0.15 -7.83
CA LEU A 145 -0.33 -0.67 -7.16
C LEU A 145 0.20 -1.26 -5.85
N ILE A 146 -0.26 -0.75 -4.71
CA ILE A 146 0.11 -1.23 -3.38
C ILE A 146 -0.90 -2.21 -2.79
N THR A 147 -2.20 -2.03 -3.01
CA THR A 147 -3.24 -2.87 -2.38
C THR A 147 -3.24 -4.27 -2.99
N PRO A 148 -3.30 -4.43 -4.33
CA PRO A 148 -3.17 -5.76 -4.95
C PRO A 148 -1.84 -6.43 -4.59
N SER A 149 -0.73 -5.70 -4.68
CA SER A 149 0.60 -6.18 -4.31
C SER A 149 0.71 -6.68 -2.86
N ALA A 150 0.00 -6.03 -1.92
CA ALA A 150 -0.05 -6.46 -0.53
C ALA A 150 -0.95 -7.69 -0.34
N LEU A 151 -2.12 -7.73 -1.00
CA LEU A 151 -3.01 -8.89 -0.96
C LEU A 151 -2.33 -10.15 -1.51
N GLU A 152 -1.65 -10.04 -2.65
CA GLU A 152 -0.85 -11.13 -3.22
C GLU A 152 0.21 -11.64 -2.25
N ARG A 153 0.89 -10.72 -1.57
CA ARG A 153 1.97 -11.07 -0.63
C ARG A 153 1.47 -11.76 0.64
N TYR A 154 0.30 -11.35 1.14
CA TYR A 154 -0.24 -11.80 2.42
C TYR A 154 -1.44 -12.75 2.27
N ALA A 155 -1.70 -13.22 1.05
CA ALA A 155 -2.77 -14.14 0.68
C ALA A 155 -3.04 -15.24 1.73
N ASP A 156 -1.99 -15.94 2.15
CA ASP A 156 -2.05 -17.06 3.09
C ASP A 156 -2.55 -16.68 4.50
N ALA A 157 -2.57 -15.38 4.81
CA ALA A 157 -3.07 -14.85 6.08
C ALA A 157 -4.57 -14.48 6.03
N PHE A 158 -5.20 -14.47 4.86
CA PHE A 158 -6.60 -14.11 4.65
C PHE A 158 -7.51 -15.34 4.47
N ASP A 159 -8.81 -15.10 4.37
CA ASP A 159 -9.82 -16.13 4.10
C ASP A 159 -9.65 -16.75 2.71
N GLU A 160 -10.27 -17.93 2.51
CA GLU A 160 -10.08 -18.81 1.35
C GLU A 160 -10.25 -18.09 0.00
N ASP A 161 -11.23 -17.20 -0.13
CA ASP A 161 -11.49 -16.47 -1.38
C ASP A 161 -10.41 -15.44 -1.72
N VAL A 162 -9.91 -14.71 -0.71
CA VAL A 162 -8.81 -13.74 -0.89
C VAL A 162 -7.51 -14.47 -1.20
N ALA A 163 -7.26 -15.57 -0.50
CA ALA A 163 -6.14 -16.45 -0.78
C ALA A 163 -6.22 -17.01 -2.21
N LEU A 164 -7.42 -17.40 -2.67
CA LEU A 164 -7.65 -17.89 -4.04
C LEU A 164 -7.37 -16.82 -5.09
N MET A 165 -7.86 -15.60 -4.92
CA MET A 165 -7.61 -14.51 -5.86
C MET A 165 -6.11 -14.18 -5.96
N ALA A 166 -5.42 -14.10 -4.82
CA ALA A 166 -3.99 -13.86 -4.79
C ALA A 166 -3.17 -15.02 -5.40
N ALA A 167 -3.54 -16.27 -5.12
CA ALA A 167 -2.92 -17.44 -5.73
C ALA A 167 -3.15 -17.46 -7.25
N THR A 168 -4.33 -17.06 -7.72
CA THR A 168 -4.64 -16.95 -9.15
C THR A 168 -3.69 -15.97 -9.85
N ARG A 169 -3.40 -14.83 -9.22
CA ARG A 169 -2.43 -13.87 -9.75
C ARG A 169 -1.00 -14.42 -9.76
N TYR A 170 -0.58 -15.09 -8.68
CA TYR A 170 0.71 -15.78 -8.65
C TYR A 170 0.86 -16.80 -9.80
N PHE A 171 -0.18 -17.60 -10.08
CA PHE A 171 -0.17 -18.53 -11.21
C PHE A 171 -0.14 -17.82 -12.57
N TYR A 172 -0.84 -16.70 -12.71
CA TYR A 172 -0.79 -15.89 -13.93
C TYR A 172 0.64 -15.43 -14.23
N ASP A 173 1.32 -14.81 -13.26
CA ASP A 173 2.68 -14.30 -13.42
C ASP A 173 3.69 -15.43 -13.76
N LEU A 174 3.51 -16.61 -13.17
CA LEU A 174 4.31 -17.79 -13.49
C LEU A 174 4.16 -18.25 -14.95
N ILE A 175 2.94 -18.15 -15.50
CA ILE A 175 2.63 -18.60 -16.86
C ILE A 175 3.07 -17.55 -17.90
N THR A 176 3.07 -16.26 -17.54
CA THR A 176 3.42 -15.16 -18.45
C THR A 176 4.90 -14.77 -18.44
N GLU A 177 5.72 -15.36 -17.55
CA GLU A 177 7.13 -14.99 -17.32
C GLU A 177 7.36 -13.54 -16.85
N GLU A 178 6.31 -12.83 -16.40
CA GLU A 178 6.45 -11.51 -15.79
C GLU A 178 7.08 -11.63 -14.39
N LYS A 179 8.41 -11.59 -14.32
CA LYS A 179 9.10 -11.47 -13.02
C LYS A 179 8.86 -10.07 -12.44
N ARG A 180 8.40 -10.00 -11.18
CA ARG A 180 8.46 -8.78 -10.35
C ARG A 180 9.90 -8.25 -10.37
N GLN A 181 10.13 -7.15 -11.08
CA GLN A 181 11.33 -6.32 -10.95
C GLN A 181 11.21 -5.42 -9.72
#